data_AF-A0A9P3CUB4-F1
#
_entry.id   AF-A0A9P3CUB4-F1
#
_cell.length_a   1.000
_cell.length_b   1.000
_cell.length_c   1.000
_cell.angle_alpha   90.00
_cell.angle_beta   90.00
_cell.angle_gamma   90.00
#
_symmetry.space_group_name_H-M   'P 1'
#
loop_
_entity.id
_entity.type
_entity.pdbx_description
1 polymer ?
#
loop_
_entity_poly.entity_id
_entity_poly.type
_entity_poly.pdbx_seq_one_letter_code
_entity_poly.pdbx_strand_id
1 'polypeptide(L)'
;MYFRVAPLAAILLSSIAELSTALPQESSPPPPLCHYILRSSNSCGGGSPYQSQVNNWDFSFSIVDAKDHKKKRFTKILPNDLKPWEFSISREDYKGPHNMWVRGQLWRGDYHWNLCRISFDEGEYIEGKREKVDIDSGIVSVVTSKCVVEYEC
;
A
#
# COMPACT_ATOMS: atom_id res chain seq x y z
N MET A 1 4.79 67.69 56.64
CA MET A 1 5.12 66.35 56.12
C MET A 1 6.31 66.46 55.17
N TYR A 2 7.12 65.41 55.14
CA TYR A 2 8.55 65.34 54.81
C TYR A 2 8.95 65.55 53.33
N PHE A 3 10.20 66.04 53.19
CA PHE A 3 11.11 66.10 52.04
C PHE A 3 11.12 64.86 51.11
N ARG A 4 11.40 65.06 49.79
CA ARG A 4 12.73 64.91 49.15
C ARG A 4 12.65 64.99 47.62
N VAL A 5 13.68 65.61 47.04
CA VAL A 5 14.03 65.63 45.61
C VAL A 5 15.08 64.52 45.34
N ALA A 6 15.11 64.04 44.08
CA ALA A 6 16.17 63.33 43.34
C ALA A 6 16.13 61.77 43.34
N PRO A 7 16.75 61.08 42.33
CA PRO A 7 17.42 61.53 41.09
C PRO A 7 17.01 60.78 39.79
N LEU A 8 17.57 61.25 38.66
CA LEU A 8 17.75 60.50 37.41
C LEU A 8 18.43 59.14 37.65
N ALA A 9 17.94 58.09 36.99
CA ALA A 9 18.74 56.92 36.61
C ALA A 9 18.28 56.40 35.25
N ALA A 10 19.19 56.45 34.29
CA ALA A 10 19.11 55.78 33.01
C ALA A 10 18.97 54.27 33.18
N ILE A 11 18.34 53.60 32.21
CA ILE A 11 18.85 52.37 31.58
C ILE A 11 18.22 52.29 30.19
N LEU A 12 19.02 52.66 29.19
CA LEU A 12 19.01 52.07 27.86
C LEU A 12 19.37 50.60 28.02
N LEU A 13 18.46 49.68 27.70
CA LEU A 13 18.82 48.29 27.37
C LEU A 13 17.74 47.72 26.46
N SER A 14 17.98 47.96 25.16
CA SER A 14 17.88 46.97 24.09
C SER A 14 17.43 45.56 24.52
N SER A 15 16.26 45.17 24.05
CA SER A 15 15.92 43.75 23.80
C SER A 15 15.42 43.73 22.35
N ILE A 16 16.37 43.79 21.41
CA ILE A 16 16.69 42.65 20.55
C ILE A 16 15.39 41.93 20.18
N ALA A 17 14.88 42.28 18.99
CA ALA A 17 13.95 41.45 18.28
C ALA A 17 14.51 40.02 18.29
N GLU A 18 13.89 39.14 19.06
CA GLU A 18 14.03 37.70 18.88
C GLU A 18 13.34 37.37 17.56
N LEU A 19 14.04 37.70 16.48
CA LEU A 19 13.86 37.06 15.19
C LEU A 19 14.21 35.60 15.44
N SER A 20 13.23 34.84 15.94
CA SER A 20 13.24 33.40 15.82
C SER A 20 13.26 33.12 14.33
N THR A 21 14.46 33.03 13.76
CA THR A 21 14.73 32.29 12.54
C THR A 21 14.27 30.87 12.84
N ALA A 22 12.99 30.62 12.60
CA ALA A 22 12.50 29.28 12.35
C ALA A 22 13.44 28.74 11.27
N LEU A 23 14.34 27.85 11.67
CA LEU A 23 15.12 27.05 10.73
C LEU A 23 14.12 26.54 9.69
N PRO A 24 14.42 26.63 8.39
CA PRO A 24 13.61 25.96 7.39
C PRO A 24 13.48 24.51 7.87
N GLN A 25 12.26 24.09 8.21
CA GLN A 25 12.01 22.67 8.44
C GLN A 25 12.37 22.00 7.13
N GLU A 26 13.53 21.35 7.11
CA GLU A 26 13.92 20.48 6.03
C GLU A 26 12.83 19.43 5.95
N SER A 27 11.93 19.58 4.97
CA SER A 27 10.83 18.65 4.78
C SER A 27 11.48 17.31 4.46
N SER A 28 11.45 16.39 5.43
CA SER A 28 11.88 15.02 5.20
C SER A 28 11.21 14.51 3.92
N PRO A 29 11.96 13.88 3.01
CA PRO A 29 11.39 13.41 1.75
C PRO A 29 10.16 12.53 2.05
N PRO A 30 9.10 12.63 1.24
CA PRO A 30 7.90 11.83 1.47
C PRO A 30 8.25 10.34 1.48
N PRO A 31 7.61 9.55 2.34
CA PRO A 31 7.86 8.13 2.41
C PRO A 31 7.62 7.48 1.04
N PRO A 32 8.45 6.51 0.63
CA PRO A 32 8.25 5.81 -0.62
C PRO A 32 6.93 5.02 -0.57
N LEU A 33 6.24 4.92 -1.71
CA LEU A 33 4.98 4.17 -1.80
C LEU A 33 5.18 2.82 -2.47
N CYS A 34 4.40 1.84 -2.01
CA CYS A 34 4.35 0.47 -2.49
C CYS A 34 2.94 0.13 -2.96
N HIS A 35 2.85 -0.67 -4.01
CA HIS A 35 1.62 -1.35 -4.41
C HIS A 35 1.63 -2.77 -3.89
N TYR A 36 0.63 -3.08 -3.08
CA TYR A 36 0.35 -4.39 -2.52
C TYR A 36 -0.75 -5.04 -3.35
N ILE A 37 -0.38 -6.06 -4.12
CA ILE A 37 -1.18 -6.54 -5.23
C ILE A 37 -1.59 -7.98 -4.97
N LEU A 38 -2.89 -8.20 -4.76
CA LEU A 38 -3.53 -9.50 -4.94
C LEU A 38 -3.94 -9.66 -6.40
N ARG A 39 -3.52 -10.75 -7.05
CA ARG A 39 -3.82 -11.02 -8.45
C ARG A 39 -4.40 -12.41 -8.61
N SER A 40 -5.50 -12.51 -9.35
CA SER A 40 -6.04 -13.74 -9.90
C SER A 40 -5.93 -13.71 -11.42
N SER A 41 -5.68 -14.87 -12.01
CA SER A 41 -5.84 -15.12 -13.44
C SER A 41 -6.58 -16.43 -13.61
N ASN A 42 -7.68 -16.40 -14.35
CA ASN A 42 -8.38 -17.59 -14.80
C ASN A 42 -8.31 -17.65 -16.32
N SER A 43 -7.75 -18.75 -16.84
CA SER A 43 -7.70 -19.03 -18.27
C SER A 43 -8.60 -20.21 -18.58
N CYS A 44 -9.66 -19.96 -19.34
CA CYS A 44 -10.64 -20.93 -19.80
C CYS A 44 -10.58 -21.03 -21.33
N GLY A 45 -10.65 -22.23 -21.89
CA GLY A 45 -10.66 -22.40 -23.35
C GLY A 45 -10.55 -23.84 -23.79
N GLY A 46 -10.58 -24.07 -25.10
CA GLY A 46 -10.65 -25.43 -25.66
C GLY A 46 -12.04 -26.05 -25.54
N GLY A 47 -12.23 -27.22 -26.16
CA GLY A 47 -13.56 -27.82 -26.37
C GLY A 47 -13.89 -28.07 -27.84
N SER A 48 -13.00 -27.68 -28.76
CA SER A 48 -13.01 -28.25 -30.10
C SER A 48 -12.38 -29.66 -30.07
N PRO A 49 -12.70 -30.53 -31.04
CA PRO A 49 -12.07 -31.86 -31.14
C PRO A 49 -10.53 -31.82 -31.27
N TYR A 50 -9.96 -30.66 -31.59
CA TYR A 50 -8.54 -30.45 -31.85
C TYR A 50 -7.82 -29.70 -30.71
N GLN A 51 -8.52 -29.34 -29.63
CA GLN A 51 -7.93 -28.57 -28.53
C GLN A 51 -8.41 -29.08 -27.17
N SER A 52 -7.45 -29.52 -26.36
CA SER A 52 -7.68 -29.89 -24.97
C SER A 52 -8.32 -28.74 -24.19
N GLN A 53 -9.26 -29.09 -23.32
CA GLN A 53 -9.86 -28.13 -22.40
C GLN A 53 -8.79 -27.57 -21.45
N VAL A 54 -8.77 -26.25 -21.31
CA VAL A 54 -7.93 -25.50 -20.38
C VAL A 54 -8.85 -24.84 -19.36
N ASN A 55 -8.54 -25.05 -18.08
CA ASN A 55 -9.17 -24.36 -16.96
C ASN A 55 -8.11 -24.19 -15.86
N ASN A 56 -7.31 -23.14 -16.00
CA ASN A 56 -6.17 -22.88 -15.14
C ASN A 56 -6.40 -21.63 -14.30
N TRP A 57 -6.05 -21.73 -13.02
CA TRP A 57 -6.22 -20.67 -12.04
C TRP A 57 -4.90 -20.39 -11.36
N ASP A 58 -4.50 -19.13 -11.37
CA ASP A 58 -3.30 -18.64 -10.73
C ASP A 58 -3.64 -17.52 -9.75
N PHE A 59 -3.09 -17.62 -8.54
CA PHE A 59 -3.25 -16.63 -7.49
C PHE A 59 -1.89 -16.21 -6.95
N SER A 60 -1.72 -14.90 -6.76
CA SER A 60 -0.49 -14.37 -6.18
C SER A 60 -0.74 -13.12 -5.36
N PHE A 61 0.13 -12.92 -4.38
CA PHE A 61 0.32 -11.66 -3.70
C PHE A 61 1.71 -11.13 -4.03
N SER A 62 1.83 -9.83 -4.30
CA SER A 62 3.12 -9.20 -4.58
C SER A 62 3.20 -7.79 -4.02
N ILE A 63 4.42 -7.37 -3.71
CA ILE A 63 4.73 -6.00 -3.29
C ILE A 63 5.67 -5.43 -4.35
N VAL A 64 5.27 -4.31 -4.96
CA VAL A 64 6.07 -3.62 -5.97
C VAL A 64 6.24 -2.17 -5.60
N ASP A 65 7.38 -1.58 -5.94
CA ASP A 65 7.59 -0.15 -5.80
C ASP A 65 6.59 0.63 -6.67
N ALA A 66 5.90 1.62 -6.10
CA ALA A 66 4.89 2.38 -6.83
C ALA A 66 5.50 3.30 -7.90
N LYS A 67 6.76 3.74 -7.72
CA LYS A 67 7.41 4.64 -8.68
C LYS A 67 7.83 3.92 -9.96
N ASP A 68 8.41 2.73 -9.82
CA ASP A 68 9.04 2.04 -10.93
C ASP A 68 8.18 0.90 -11.50
N HIS A 69 7.15 0.43 -10.77
CA HIS A 69 6.28 -0.73 -11.04
C HIS A 69 6.98 -2.05 -11.45
N LYS A 70 8.32 -2.04 -11.54
CA LYS A 70 9.17 -3.10 -12.08
C LYS A 70 9.95 -3.79 -10.97
N LYS A 71 10.30 -3.08 -9.89
CA LYS A 71 11.02 -3.67 -8.77
C LYS A 71 10.03 -4.43 -7.87
N LYS A 72 9.88 -5.73 -8.15
CA LYS A 72 9.19 -6.66 -7.24
C LYS A 72 10.05 -6.84 -5.99
N ARG A 73 9.50 -6.45 -4.84
CA ARG A 73 10.13 -6.60 -3.53
C ARG A 73 9.79 -7.95 -2.90
N PHE A 74 8.58 -8.43 -3.17
CA PHE A 74 8.07 -9.69 -2.62
C PHE A 74 7.06 -10.32 -3.57
N THR A 75 6.99 -11.66 -3.60
CA THR A 75 5.92 -12.40 -4.27
C THR A 75 5.66 -13.70 -3.52
N LYS A 76 4.38 -13.98 -3.27
CA LYS A 76 3.91 -15.25 -2.71
C LYS A 76 2.85 -15.82 -3.65
N ILE A 77 3.07 -17.06 -4.08
CA ILE A 77 2.04 -17.83 -4.80
C ILE A 77 1.03 -18.33 -3.77
N LEU A 78 -0.25 -18.13 -4.05
CA LEU A 78 -1.34 -18.54 -3.15
C LEU A 78 -1.91 -19.89 -3.59
N PRO A 79 -2.41 -20.71 -2.65
CA PRO A 79 -3.06 -21.97 -2.97
C PRO A 79 -4.23 -21.78 -3.96
N ASN A 80 -4.37 -22.73 -4.87
CA ASN A 80 -5.46 -22.77 -5.85
C ASN A 80 -6.71 -23.48 -5.30
N ASP A 81 -7.14 -23.12 -4.09
CA ASP A 81 -8.29 -23.73 -3.41
C ASP A 81 -9.49 -22.78 -3.27
N LEU A 82 -9.36 -21.53 -3.73
CA LEU A 82 -10.41 -20.50 -3.77
C LEU A 82 -11.10 -20.26 -2.41
N LYS A 83 -10.44 -20.64 -1.32
CA LYS A 83 -10.80 -20.27 0.04
C LYS A 83 -10.32 -18.86 0.32
N PRO A 84 -10.92 -18.15 1.29
CA PRO A 84 -10.35 -16.92 1.80
C PRO A 84 -8.89 -17.15 2.24
N TRP A 85 -7.99 -16.28 1.80
CA TRP A 85 -6.60 -16.29 2.19
C TRP A 85 -6.37 -15.30 3.32
N GLU A 86 -5.67 -15.75 4.35
CA GLU A 86 -5.17 -14.93 5.42
C GLU A 86 -3.76 -15.38 5.77
N PHE A 87 -2.81 -14.46 5.75
CA PHE A 87 -1.42 -14.74 6.11
C PHE A 87 -0.71 -13.47 6.56
N SER A 88 0.32 -13.66 7.39
CA SER A 88 1.24 -12.61 7.77
C SER A 88 2.56 -12.71 7.00
N ILE A 89 3.24 -11.57 6.87
CA ILE A 89 4.59 -11.44 6.33
C ILE A 89 5.37 -10.51 7.26
N SER A 90 6.46 -10.99 7.83
CA SER A 90 7.43 -10.14 8.51
C SER A 90 8.29 -9.45 7.45
N ARG A 91 8.45 -8.13 7.57
CA ARG A 91 9.21 -7.33 6.61
C ARG A 91 9.90 -6.18 7.32
N GLU A 92 10.99 -5.72 6.73
CA GLU A 92 11.69 -4.51 7.13
C GLU A 92 11.46 -3.46 6.04
N ASP A 93 10.98 -2.30 6.44
CA ASP A 93 10.62 -1.20 5.55
C ASP A 93 11.21 0.12 6.10
N TYR A 94 10.82 1.27 5.55
CA TYR A 94 11.40 2.56 5.99
C TYR A 94 11.17 2.88 7.48
N LYS A 95 10.16 2.29 8.12
CA LYS A 95 9.84 2.44 9.55
C LYS A 95 10.52 1.38 10.42
N GLY A 96 11.22 0.41 9.81
CA GLY A 96 11.88 -0.70 10.49
C GLY A 96 11.12 -2.03 10.35
N PRO A 97 11.44 -3.03 11.18
CA PRO A 97 10.81 -4.35 11.11
C PRO A 97 9.38 -4.29 11.66
N HIS A 98 8.43 -4.79 10.89
CA HIS A 98 7.02 -4.83 11.27
C HIS A 98 6.32 -6.06 10.65
N ASN A 99 5.14 -6.41 11.17
CA ASN A 99 4.34 -7.51 10.66
C ASN A 99 3.18 -6.97 9.81
N MET A 100 3.07 -7.47 8.59
CA MET A 100 1.95 -7.14 7.71
C MET A 100 1.02 -8.34 7.59
N TRP A 101 -0.28 -8.11 7.77
CA TRP A 101 -1.33 -9.07 7.53
C TRP A 101 -2.00 -8.80 6.18
N VAL A 102 -2.23 -9.86 5.42
CA VAL A 102 -2.94 -9.80 4.14
C VAL A 102 -4.18 -10.67 4.25
N ARG A 103 -5.32 -10.11 3.85
CA ARG A 103 -6.57 -10.86 3.69
C ARG A 103 -7.13 -10.68 2.30
N GLY A 104 -7.53 -11.78 1.67
CA GLY A 104 -8.10 -11.80 0.33
C GLY A 104 -9.20 -12.84 0.19
N GLN A 105 -10.28 -12.49 -0.50
CA GLN A 105 -11.33 -13.41 -0.88
C GLN A 105 -11.78 -13.10 -2.29
N LEU A 106 -11.70 -14.09 -3.18
CA LEU A 106 -12.19 -13.99 -4.55
C LEU A 106 -13.59 -14.60 -4.64
N TRP A 107 -14.50 -13.96 -5.37
CA TRP A 107 -15.76 -14.54 -5.78
C TRP A 107 -15.63 -15.20 -7.15
N ARG A 108 -16.08 -16.45 -7.25
CA ARG A 108 -16.03 -17.19 -8.53
C ARG A 108 -17.08 -16.77 -9.54
N GLY A 109 -18.20 -16.18 -9.11
CA GLY A 109 -19.36 -15.94 -9.99
C GLY A 109 -19.05 -15.00 -11.16
N ASP A 110 -18.26 -13.97 -10.90
CA ASP A 110 -17.89 -12.90 -11.84
C ASP A 110 -16.39 -12.56 -11.78
N TYR A 111 -15.60 -13.40 -11.07
CA TYR A 111 -14.15 -13.34 -10.97
C TYR A 111 -13.58 -12.07 -10.32
N HIS A 112 -14.32 -11.42 -9.42
CA HIS A 112 -13.83 -10.25 -8.69
C HIS A 112 -13.32 -10.58 -7.28
N TRP A 113 -12.48 -9.71 -6.74
CA TRP A 113 -12.09 -9.75 -5.33
C TRP A 113 -13.23 -9.18 -4.46
N ASN A 114 -13.90 -10.03 -3.67
CA ASN A 114 -14.89 -9.60 -2.67
C ASN A 114 -14.23 -8.81 -1.53
N LEU A 115 -13.06 -9.31 -1.11
CA LEU A 115 -12.27 -8.76 -0.02
C LEU A 115 -10.82 -8.71 -0.48
N CYS A 116 -10.15 -7.58 -0.23
CA CYS A 116 -8.72 -7.48 -0.41
C CYS A 116 -8.20 -6.31 0.41
N ARG A 117 -7.40 -6.62 1.41
CA ARG A 117 -6.96 -5.62 2.38
C ARG A 117 -5.67 -6.05 3.05
N ILE A 118 -4.95 -5.06 3.53
CA ILE A 118 -3.73 -5.26 4.33
C ILE A 118 -3.86 -4.52 5.65
N SER A 119 -3.13 -4.98 6.65
CA SER A 119 -2.99 -4.31 7.94
C SER A 119 -1.52 -4.40 8.38
N PHE A 120 -1.06 -3.41 9.13
CA PHE A 120 0.30 -3.33 9.65
C PHE A 120 0.23 -3.35 11.17
N ASP A 121 1.03 -4.22 11.80
CA ASP A 121 1.14 -4.37 13.25
C ASP A 121 -0.22 -4.51 13.97
N GLU A 122 -1.11 -5.31 13.36
CA GLU A 122 -2.47 -5.56 13.85
C GLU A 122 -3.37 -4.30 13.91
N GLY A 123 -2.97 -3.23 13.23
CA GLY A 123 -3.75 -2.00 13.07
C GLY A 123 -4.98 -2.16 12.15
N GLU A 124 -5.60 -1.04 11.82
CA GLU A 124 -6.76 -1.00 10.94
C GLU A 124 -6.44 -1.59 9.55
N TYR A 125 -7.44 -2.27 8.97
CA TYR A 125 -7.31 -2.78 7.63
C TYR A 125 -7.55 -1.68 6.59
N ILE A 126 -6.63 -1.61 5.64
CA ILE A 126 -6.71 -0.73 4.47
C ILE A 126 -7.28 -1.54 3.31
N GLU A 127 -8.47 -1.17 2.86
CA GLU A 127 -9.14 -1.81 1.73
C GLU A 127 -8.48 -1.43 0.41
N GLY A 128 -8.31 -2.42 -0.47
CA GLY A 128 -7.70 -2.23 -1.79
C GLY A 128 -8.70 -1.87 -2.86
N LYS A 129 -8.22 -1.14 -3.86
CA LYS A 129 -8.95 -0.85 -5.10
C LYS A 129 -8.94 -2.08 -6.00
N ARG A 130 -10.12 -2.43 -6.52
CA ARG A 130 -10.34 -3.64 -7.33
C ARG A 130 -10.43 -3.27 -8.80
N GLU A 131 -9.77 -4.04 -9.63
CA GLU A 131 -9.71 -3.87 -11.08
C GLU A 131 -9.88 -5.24 -11.74
N LYS A 132 -10.57 -5.26 -12.89
CA LYS A 132 -10.83 -6.48 -13.64
C LYS A 132 -10.60 -6.21 -15.12
N VAL A 133 -9.91 -7.14 -15.78
CA VAL A 133 -9.63 -7.12 -17.21
C VAL A 133 -10.02 -8.48 -17.78
N ASP A 134 -10.92 -8.46 -18.75
CA ASP A 134 -11.37 -9.64 -19.49
C ASP A 134 -10.81 -9.57 -20.91
N ILE A 135 -10.19 -10.67 -21.36
CA ILE A 135 -9.67 -10.82 -22.71
C ILE A 135 -10.29 -12.09 -23.28
N ASP A 136 -11.06 -11.97 -24.35
CA ASP A 136 -11.63 -13.10 -25.06
C ASP A 136 -11.18 -13.12 -26.51
N SER A 137 -10.53 -14.22 -26.91
CA SER A 137 -10.06 -14.46 -28.28
C SER A 137 -11.02 -15.33 -29.09
N GLY A 138 -12.11 -15.83 -28.48
CA GLY A 138 -13.01 -16.83 -29.07
C GLY A 138 -12.48 -18.27 -29.02
N ILE A 139 -11.21 -18.46 -28.64
CA ILE A 139 -10.56 -19.78 -28.45
C ILE A 139 -10.17 -19.97 -26.98
N VAL A 140 -9.61 -18.91 -26.39
CA VAL A 140 -9.28 -18.81 -24.97
C VAL A 140 -9.82 -17.50 -24.44
N SER A 141 -10.52 -17.58 -23.32
CA SER A 141 -10.96 -16.45 -22.51
C SER A 141 -10.10 -16.39 -21.25
N VAL A 142 -9.48 -15.24 -21.00
CA VAL A 142 -8.65 -14.97 -19.83
C VAL A 142 -9.29 -13.84 -19.03
N VAL A 143 -9.57 -14.12 -17.76
CA VAL A 143 -10.07 -13.15 -16.80
C VAL A 143 -8.97 -12.88 -15.79
N THR A 144 -8.44 -11.66 -15.79
CA THR A 144 -7.48 -11.21 -14.78
C THR A 144 -8.18 -10.23 -13.84
N SER A 145 -8.18 -10.54 -12.54
CA SER A 145 -8.62 -9.57 -11.53
C SER A 145 -7.47 -9.22 -10.60
N LYS A 146 -7.34 -7.93 -10.35
CA LYS A 146 -6.32 -7.33 -9.52
C LYS A 146 -7.00 -6.59 -8.38
N CYS A 147 -6.43 -6.70 -7.18
CA CYS A 147 -6.70 -5.75 -6.13
C CYS A 147 -5.40 -5.11 -5.66
N VAL A 148 -5.40 -3.79 -5.53
CA VAL A 148 -4.24 -2.97 -5.22
C VAL A 148 -4.53 -2.14 -3.98
N VAL A 149 -3.72 -2.31 -2.94
CA VAL A 149 -3.58 -1.31 -1.89
C VAL A 149 -2.32 -0.49 -2.19
N GLU A 150 -2.44 0.83 -2.17
CA GLU A 150 -1.29 1.73 -2.20
C GLU A 150 -1.02 2.21 -0.78
N TYR A 151 0.18 1.94 -0.28
CA TYR A 151 0.60 2.34 1.06
C TYR A 151 2.11 2.49 1.11
N GLU A 152 2.63 3.06 2.18
CA GLU A 152 4.07 3.28 2.37
C GLU A 152 4.85 1.95 2.26
N CYS A 153 6.01 2.01 1.61
CA CYS A 153 7.13 1.09 1.82
C CYS A 153 8.04 1.72 2.88
#